data_AF-A0A2G6TJB3-F1
#
_entry.id   AF-A0A2G6TJB3-F1
#
_cell.length_a   1.000
_cell.length_b   1.000
_cell.length_c   1.000
_cell.angle_alpha   90.00
_cell.angle_beta   90.00
_cell.angle_gamma   90.00
#
_symmetry.space_group_name_H-M   'P 1'
#
loop_
_entity.id
_entity.type
_entity.pdbx_description
1 polymer ?
#
loop_
_entity_poly.entity_id
_entity_poly.type
_entity_poly.pdbx_seq_one_letter_code
_entity_poly.pdbx_strand_id
1 'polypeptide(L)' 'MQSIHHDGSYGKLKPFSQEEMLQELKNPDVSHVEVFEATEEQIKYRQKLFNSKTRYQKSPKNRRR' A
#
# COMPACT_ATOMS: atom_id res chain seq x y z
N MET A 1 8.55 1.86 -6.40
CA MET A 1 8.00 0.77 -5.55
C MET A 1 7.02 1.37 -4.56
N GLN A 2 6.13 0.56 -3.99
CA GLN A 2 5.13 1.01 -3.01
C GLN A 2 4.87 -0.07 -1.97
N SER A 3 4.96 0.27 -0.68
CA SER A 3 4.58 -0.65 0.39
C SER A 3 3.06 -0.68 0.56
N ILE A 4 2.53 -1.86 0.86
CA ILE A 4 1.13 -2.07 1.20
C ILE A 4 1.09 -2.57 2.64
N HIS A 5 0.34 -1.88 3.47
CA HIS A 5 0.19 -2.18 4.89
C HIS A 5 -0.90 -3.23 5.12
N HIS A 6 -0.85 -3.91 6.26
CA HIS A 6 -1.86 -4.92 6.62
C HIS A 6 -3.27 -4.34 6.83
N ASP A 7 -3.39 -3.05 7.09
CA ASP A 7 -4.66 -2.33 7.16
C ASP A 7 -5.25 -1.99 5.78
N GLY A 8 -4.54 -2.36 4.69
CA GLY A 8 -4.91 -2.07 3.32
C GLY A 8 -4.58 -0.64 2.88
N SER A 9 -3.86 0.13 3.70
CA SER A 9 -3.35 1.43 3.32
C SER A 9 -2.10 1.31 2.45
N TYR A 10 -1.94 2.29 1.56
CA TYR A 10 -0.75 2.39 0.72
C TYR A 10 0.30 3.25 1.42
N GLY A 11 1.56 2.82 1.37
CA GLY A 11 2.73 3.56 1.81
C GLY A 11 3.29 4.47 0.72
N LYS A 12 4.14 5.43 1.11
CA LYS A 12 4.63 6.49 0.20
C LYS A 12 5.37 5.87 -1.00
N LEU A 13 5.11 6.43 -2.19
CA LEU A 13 5.86 6.09 -3.39
C LEU A 13 7.31 6.54 -3.21
N LYS A 14 8.22 5.57 -3.17
CA LYS A 14 9.66 5.81 -3.13
C LYS A 14 10.39 4.90 -4.13
N PRO A 15 11.49 5.38 -4.73
CA PRO A 15 12.47 4.48 -5.30
C PRO A 15 13.11 3.75 -4.12
N PHE A 16 12.90 2.44 -4.01
CA PHE A 16 13.64 1.62 -3.06
C PHE A 16 14.78 0.93 -3.80
N SER A 17 15.96 0.92 -3.19
CA SER A 17 16.97 -0.07 -3.53
C SER A 17 16.53 -1.45 -3.03
N GLN A 18 17.17 -2.52 -3.53
CA GLN A 18 16.86 -3.88 -3.07
C GLN A 18 17.06 -4.04 -1.55
N GLU A 19 18.05 -3.36 -0.98
CA GLU A 19 18.35 -3.39 0.44
C GLU A 19 17.28 -2.67 1.27
N GLU A 20 16.82 -1.51 0.81
CA GLU A 20 15.76 -0.74 1.46
C GLU A 20 14.42 -1.48 1.43
N MET A 21 14.13 -2.21 0.34
CA MET A 21 12.94 -3.06 0.24
C MET A 21 12.95 -4.18 1.29
N LEU A 22 14.09 -4.85 1.46
CA LEU A 22 14.24 -5.90 2.46
C LEU A 22 14.10 -5.35 3.89
N GLN A 23 14.50 -4.11 4.11
CA GLN A 23 14.34 -3.45 5.41
C GLN A 23 12.88 -3.07 5.68
N GLU A 24 12.15 -2.59 4.67
CA GLU A 24 10.71 -2.32 4.79
C GLU A 24 9.88 -3.59 4.99
N LEU A 25 10.24 -4.70 4.35
CA LEU A 25 9.56 -5.99 4.57
C LEU A 25 9.78 -6.56 5.99
N LYS A 26 10.79 -6.08 6.72
CA LYS A 26 10.96 -6.43 8.15
C LYS A 26 10.01 -5.66 9.06
N ASN A 27 9.36 -4.60 8.55
CA ASN A 27 8.39 -3.86 9.35
C ASN A 27 7.12 -4.71 9.51
N PRO A 28 6.65 -4.94 10.76
CA PRO A 28 5.50 -5.81 11.02
C PRO A 28 4.18 -5.26 10.47
N ASP A 29 4.14 -3.97 10.14
CA ASP A 29 2.95 -3.31 9.59
C ASP A 29 2.87 -3.41 8.06
N VAL A 30 3.94 -3.86 7.39
CA VAL A 30 4.01 -3.99 5.93
C VAL A 30 3.66 -5.41 5.53
N SER A 31 2.60 -5.56 4.73
CA SER A 31 2.19 -6.85 4.19
C SER A 31 3.10 -7.30 3.05
N HIS A 32 3.35 -6.41 2.09
CA HIS A 32 4.23 -6.67 0.94
C HIS A 32 4.61 -5.36 0.26
N VAL A 33 5.60 -5.42 -0.64
CA VAL A 33 6.06 -4.29 -1.45
C VAL A 33 5.81 -4.58 -2.92
N GLU A 34 5.09 -3.69 -3.60
CA GLU A 34 4.86 -3.77 -5.04
C GLU A 34 5.97 -3.04 -5.81
N VAL A 35 6.59 -3.78 -6.73
CA VAL A 35 7.56 -3.26 -7.70
C VAL A 35 6.82 -2.97 -9.00
N PHE A 36 7.00 -1.77 -9.53
CA PHE A 36 6.36 -1.31 -10.76
C PHE A 36 7.31 -0.38 -11.51
N GLU A 37 7.09 -0.19 -12.81
CA GLU A 37 7.92 0.67 -13.64
C GLU A 37 7.63 2.14 -13.35
N ALA A 38 8.68 2.96 -13.21
CA ALA A 38 8.52 4.38 -12.90
C ALA A 38 8.09 5.22 -14.12
N THR A 39 7.04 4.78 -14.84
CA THR A 39 6.41 5.56 -15.91
C THR A 39 5.49 6.63 -15.32
N GLU A 40 5.34 7.75 -16.02
CA GLU A 40 4.50 8.87 -15.53
C GLU A 40 3.05 8.46 -15.28
N GLU A 41 2.52 7.57 -16.12
CA GLU A 41 1.15 7.07 -16.01
C GLU A 41 0.96 6.23 -14.74
N GLN A 42 1.90 5.32 -14.46
CA GLN A 42 1.85 4.48 -13.26
C GLN A 42 2.01 5.32 -12.00
N ILE A 43 2.92 6.30 -12.00
CA ILE A 43 3.10 7.22 -10.86
C ILE A 43 1.80 7.99 -10.59
N LYS A 44 1.18 8.57 -11.63
CA LYS A 44 -0.11 9.30 -11.50
C LYS A 44 -1.22 8.39 -11.00
N TYR A 45 -1.28 7.14 -11.47
CA TYR A 45 -2.27 6.16 -11.02
C TYR A 45 -2.11 5.85 -9.52
N ARG A 46 -0.89 5.57 -9.07
CA ARG A 46 -0.62 5.24 -7.66
C ARG A 46 -0.82 6.44 -6.72
N GLN A 47 -0.50 7.65 -7.17
CA GLN A 47 -0.82 8.88 -6.42
C GLN A 47 -2.33 9.03 -6.19
N LYS A 48 -3.17 8.64 -7.15
CA LYS A 48 -4.64 8.63 -6.97
C LYS A 48 -5.09 7.60 -5.93
N LEU A 49 -4.47 6.42 -5.88
CA LEU A 49 -4.76 5.38 -4.87
C LEU A 49 -4.42 5.85 -3.45
N PHE A 50 -3.32 6.58 -3.30
CA PHE A 50 -2.93 7.16 -2.01
C PHE A 50 -4.00 8.10 -1.44
N ASN A 51 -4.66 8.86 -2.31
CA ASN A 51 -5.67 9.85 -1.93
C ASN A 51 -7.09 9.28 -1.94
N SER A 52 -7.29 8.05 -2.42
CA SER A 52 -8.60 7.42 -2.37
C SER A 52 -8.89 6.99 -0.94
N LYS A 53 -9.72 7.79 -0.25
CA LYS A 53 -10.34 7.37 1.02
C LYS A 53 -10.96 6.00 0.80
N THR A 54 -10.61 5.03 1.64
CA THR A 54 -11.25 3.71 1.63
C THR A 54 -12.76 3.94 1.63
N ARG A 55 -13.44 3.42 0.59
CA ARG A 55 -14.89 3.56 0.46
C ARG A 55 -15.48 2.98 1.74
N TYR A 56 -16.27 3.79 2.46
CA TYR A 56 -16.85 3.42 3.76
C TYR A 56 -17.38 1.99 3.72
N GLN A 57 -16.64 1.07 4.35
CA GLN A 57 -17.04 -0.31 4.44
C GLN A 57 -17.98 -0.37 5.65
N LYS A 58 -19.28 -0.56 5.40
CA LYS A 58 -20.25 -0.74 6.48
C LYS A 58 -19.75 -1.87 7.37
N SER A 59 -19.58 -1.59 8.65
CA SER A 59 -19.26 -2.59 9.66
C SER A 59 -20.24 -3.77 9.52
N PRO A 60 -19.76 -5.02 9.45
CA PRO A 60 -20.60 -6.18 9.20
C PRO A 60 -21.72 -6.24 10.24
N LYS A 61 -22.96 -6.09 9.78
CA LYS A 61 -24.14 -6.10 10.64
C LYS A 61 -24.39 -7.56 11.03
N ASN A 62 -24.12 -7.87 12.30
CA ASN A 62 -24.36 -9.15 12.99
C ASN A 62 -23.32 -10.26 12.74
N ARG A 63 -22.38 -10.38 13.67
CA ARG A 63 -21.90 -11.71 14.10
C ARG A 63 -22.54 -12.00 15.45
N ARG A 64 -23.82 -12.36 15.44
CA ARG A 64 -24.48 -12.94 16.63
C ARG A 64 -23.81 -14.29 16.88
N ARG A 65 -23.16 -14.42 18.04
CA ARG A 65 -22.93 -15.72 18.68
C ARG A 65 -24.15 -16.06 19.52
#